data_AF-A0A239HV75-F1
#
_entry.id   AF-A0A239HV75-F1
#
_cell.length_a   1.000
_cell.length_b   1.000
_cell.length_c   1.000
_cell.angle_alpha   90.00
_cell.angle_beta   90.00
_cell.angle_gamma   90.00
#
_symmetry.space_group_name_H-M   'P 1'
#
loop_
_entity.id
_entity.type
_entity.pdbx_description
1 polymer ?
#
loop_
_entity_poly.entity_id
_entity_poly.type
_entity_poly.pdbx_seq_one_letter_code
_entity_poly.pdbx_strand_id
1 'polypeptide(L)'
;MSKIEVKTFNPFVGKFSEDKVITHETLALVKTLRNKGFEVEFIPDDSRELKYLFRKGDFTLFQDPFFLFLIGIPTTIVINVINEFIKKKLEKSKEKNPTFETNVNTDNVIINNISGNEIVSIDGKTLSQNSLVRKENEVQKVANEFHDSFKANSPHPELPVPIFLEHTSKIIGWADISINDEGIVIESCTIDDPESWKRIKNSELRGASISGIADKTTCSICEKDYVSCNHVSGEIYNNKMCVNYIVKARLAEISLVKHPANSECVIDILNKNKK
;
A
#
# COMPACT_ATOMS: atom_id res chain seq x y z
N MET A 1 15.07 -1.70 27.52
CA MET A 1 15.67 -1.64 26.18
C MET A 1 14.80 -0.74 25.34
N SER A 2 15.39 0.22 24.62
CA SER A 2 14.61 1.18 23.82
C SER A 2 14.28 0.57 22.46
N LYS A 3 13.00 0.43 22.13
CA LYS A 3 12.56 -0.21 20.88
C LYS A 3 11.29 0.45 20.32
N ILE A 4 11.07 0.24 19.02
CA ILE A 4 9.87 0.66 18.29
C ILE A 4 9.12 -0.59 17.84
N GLU A 5 7.86 -0.73 18.22
CA GLU A 5 6.99 -1.77 17.71
C GLU A 5 6.07 -1.20 16.62
N VAL A 6 6.00 -1.86 15.48
CA VAL A 6 5.14 -1.47 14.35
C VAL A 6 4.01 -2.46 14.20
N LYS A 7 2.76 -1.98 14.24
CA LYS A 7 1.59 -2.83 14.00
C LYS A 7 1.44 -3.15 12.52
N THR A 8 1.41 -4.43 12.19
CA THR A 8 1.10 -4.88 10.84
C THR A 8 -0.40 -4.79 10.56
N PHE A 9 -0.76 -4.49 9.32
CA PHE A 9 -2.15 -4.43 8.87
C PHE A 9 -2.31 -5.19 7.55
N ASN A 10 -3.24 -6.16 7.52
CA ASN A 10 -3.60 -6.91 6.33
C ASN A 10 -5.03 -6.55 5.88
N PRO A 11 -5.22 -5.67 4.87
CA PRO A 11 -6.55 -5.35 4.35
C PRO A 11 -7.22 -6.56 3.69
N PHE A 12 -6.45 -7.59 3.34
CA PHE A 12 -6.92 -8.78 2.62
C PHE A 12 -6.96 -10.03 3.53
N VAL A 13 -7.05 -9.85 4.84
CA VAL A 13 -7.11 -10.97 5.82
C VAL A 13 -8.20 -11.98 5.49
N GLY A 14 -9.30 -11.55 4.86
CA GLY A 14 -10.38 -12.43 4.41
C GLY A 14 -9.98 -13.46 3.34
N LYS A 15 -8.95 -13.17 2.54
CA LYS A 15 -8.39 -14.06 1.50
C LYS A 15 -7.04 -14.66 1.93
N PHE A 16 -6.33 -13.96 2.81
CA PHE A 16 -4.95 -14.22 3.20
C PHE A 16 -4.78 -14.16 4.72
N SER A 17 -5.58 -14.94 5.46
CA SER A 17 -5.66 -14.90 6.93
C SER A 17 -4.33 -15.18 7.63
N GLU A 18 -3.54 -16.10 7.05
CA GLU A 18 -2.26 -16.54 7.59
C GLU A 18 -1.12 -15.57 7.30
N ASP A 19 -1.34 -14.55 6.47
CA ASP A 19 -0.29 -13.63 6.08
C ASP A 19 -0.19 -12.43 7.03
N LYS A 20 0.99 -12.28 7.65
CA LYS A 20 1.42 -11.06 8.32
C LYS A 20 2.05 -10.16 7.26
N VAL A 21 1.49 -8.97 7.00
CA VAL A 21 1.92 -8.14 5.86
C VAL A 21 2.36 -6.73 6.25
N ILE A 22 3.22 -6.15 5.41
CA ILE A 22 3.70 -4.77 5.51
C ILE A 22 3.62 -4.08 4.16
N THR A 23 3.17 -2.83 4.15
CA THR A 23 3.08 -2.02 2.93
C THR A 23 4.46 -1.47 2.53
N HIS A 24 4.55 -0.97 1.30
CA HIS A 24 5.77 -0.37 0.78
C HIS A 24 6.27 0.81 1.61
N GLU A 25 5.38 1.74 1.94
CA GLU A 25 5.68 2.97 2.67
C GLU A 25 6.11 2.64 4.10
N THR A 26 5.38 1.76 4.77
CA THR A 26 5.68 1.31 6.12
C THR A 26 7.05 0.61 6.18
N LEU A 27 7.33 -0.30 5.24
CA LEU A 27 8.62 -0.97 5.19
C LEU A 27 9.78 0.01 4.91
N ALA A 28 9.58 0.96 3.99
CA ALA A 28 10.60 1.97 3.68
C ALA A 28 10.95 2.84 4.90
N LEU A 29 9.95 3.23 5.70
CA LEU A 29 10.16 3.97 6.94
C LEU A 29 10.81 3.10 8.02
N VAL A 30 10.39 1.84 8.19
CA VAL A 30 11.03 0.91 9.13
C VAL A 30 12.52 0.74 8.83
N LYS A 31 12.87 0.57 7.56
CA LYS A 31 14.27 0.51 7.12
C LYS A 31 15.04 1.80 7.42
N THR A 32 14.38 2.95 7.29
CA THR A 32 14.94 4.26 7.65
C THR A 32 15.19 4.36 9.15
N LEU A 33 14.25 3.92 9.99
CA LEU A 33 14.40 3.86 11.44
C LEU A 33 15.55 2.93 11.85
N ARG A 34 15.64 1.73 11.26
CA ARG A 34 16.74 0.79 11.48
C ARG A 34 18.11 1.38 11.11
N ASN A 35 18.19 2.09 9.98
CA ASN A 35 19.42 2.78 9.56
C ASN A 35 19.82 3.93 10.49
N LYS A 36 18.88 4.52 11.23
CA LYS A 36 19.14 5.51 12.28
C LYS A 36 19.52 4.87 13.62
N GLY A 37 19.60 3.53 13.69
CA GLY A 37 20.03 2.77 14.86
C GLY A 37 18.90 2.33 15.79
N PHE A 38 17.63 2.51 15.41
CA PHE A 38 16.52 2.02 16.22
C PHE A 38 16.32 0.52 16.06
N GLU A 39 16.05 -0.15 17.17
CA GLU A 39 15.50 -1.51 17.17
C GLU A 39 14.01 -1.45 16.81
N VAL A 40 13.62 -2.15 15.73
CA VAL A 40 12.25 -2.12 15.21
C VAL A 40 11.69 -3.52 15.03
N GLU A 41 10.63 -3.81 15.79
CA GLU A 41 9.90 -5.07 15.82
C GLU A 41 8.49 -4.92 15.22
N PHE A 42 7.85 -6.05 14.89
CA PHE A 42 6.53 -6.06 14.26
C PHE A 42 5.52 -6.82 15.12
N ILE A 43 4.40 -6.19 15.44
CA ILE A 43 3.31 -6.81 16.17
C ILE A 43 2.14 -7.19 15.25
N PRO A 44 1.46 -8.33 15.50
CA PRO A 44 1.72 -9.30 16.59
C PRO A 44 3.00 -10.10 16.39
N ASP A 45 3.71 -10.43 17.47
CA ASP A 45 4.85 -11.35 17.42
C ASP A 45 4.36 -12.80 17.55
N ASP A 46 3.96 -13.38 16.41
CA ASP A 46 3.30 -14.69 16.34
C ASP A 46 4.04 -15.68 15.42
N SER A 47 5.35 -15.51 15.26
CA SER A 47 6.26 -16.33 14.43
C SER A 47 5.98 -16.33 12.91
N ARG A 48 4.87 -15.73 12.45
CA ARG A 48 4.55 -15.64 11.03
C ARG A 48 5.56 -14.78 10.30
N GLU A 49 5.98 -15.24 9.13
CA GLU A 49 6.87 -14.49 8.25
C GLU A 49 6.19 -13.21 7.78
N LEU A 50 6.93 -12.10 7.82
CA LEU A 50 6.44 -10.81 7.34
C LEU A 50 6.53 -10.74 5.81
N LYS A 51 5.39 -10.59 5.14
CA LYS A 51 5.30 -10.48 3.68
C LYS A 51 5.09 -9.06 3.21
N TYR A 52 5.52 -8.79 1.98
CA TYR A 52 5.44 -7.47 1.38
C TYR A 52 4.14 -7.29 0.59
N LEU A 53 3.28 -6.37 1.03
CA LEU A 53 2.10 -5.95 0.31
C LEU A 53 2.50 -4.84 -0.68
N PHE A 54 2.32 -5.10 -1.98
CA PHE A 54 2.49 -4.10 -3.02
C PHE A 54 1.14 -3.65 -3.56
N ARG A 55 1.03 -2.35 -3.80
CA ARG A 55 -0.07 -1.69 -4.50
C ARG A 55 0.56 -0.78 -5.54
N LYS A 56 0.22 -0.97 -6.81
CA LYS A 56 0.66 -0.07 -7.89
C LYS A 56 -0.31 1.11 -7.98
N GLY A 57 0.07 2.21 -8.63
CA GLY A 57 -0.83 3.33 -8.94
C GLY A 57 -1.33 4.15 -7.73
N ASP A 58 -0.82 3.86 -6.54
CA ASP A 58 -1.10 4.63 -5.34
C ASP A 58 0.09 5.56 -5.04
N PHE A 59 -0.21 6.84 -4.90
CA PHE A 59 0.79 7.89 -4.71
C PHE A 59 0.57 8.68 -3.42
N THR A 60 -0.30 8.20 -2.53
CA THR A 60 -0.54 8.82 -1.22
C THR A 60 0.35 8.17 -0.17
N LEU A 61 1.23 8.93 0.47
CA LEU A 61 2.01 8.43 1.59
C LEU A 61 1.11 8.16 2.80
N PHE A 62 1.29 7.00 3.42
CA PHE A 62 0.50 6.53 4.56
C PHE A 62 -1.01 6.43 4.28
N GLN A 63 -1.39 6.03 3.07
CA GLN A 63 -2.79 5.71 2.76
C GLN A 63 -3.33 4.61 3.67
N ASP A 64 -2.51 3.59 3.96
CA ASP A 64 -2.86 2.58 4.94
C ASP A 64 -2.41 3.03 6.35
N PRO A 65 -3.20 2.72 7.40
CA PRO A 65 -2.86 3.09 8.77
C PRO A 65 -1.51 2.55 9.22
N PHE A 66 -0.75 3.40 9.90
CA PHE A 66 0.59 3.12 10.38
C PHE A 66 0.69 3.46 11.87
N PHE A 67 0.78 2.41 12.69
CA PHE A 67 0.86 2.54 14.15
C PHE A 67 2.28 2.22 14.62
N LEU A 68 2.87 3.14 15.38
CA LEU A 68 4.14 2.93 16.09
C LEU A 68 3.90 2.97 17.58
N PHE A 69 4.49 2.03 18.29
CA PHE A 69 4.53 2.02 19.74
C PHE A 69 5.97 2.22 20.19
N LEU A 70 6.21 3.30 20.93
CA LEU A 70 7.54 3.69 21.39
C LEU A 70 7.76 3.22 22.82
N ILE A 71 8.85 2.49 23.03
CA ILE A 71 9.26 2.00 24.36
C ILE A 71 10.63 2.61 24.66
N GLY A 72 10.69 3.50 25.64
CA GLY A 72 11.92 4.16 26.06
C GLY A 72 12.53 5.10 25.01
N ILE A 73 11.72 5.64 24.09
CA ILE A 73 12.14 6.58 23.05
C ILE A 73 11.24 7.82 23.08
N PRO A 74 11.81 9.04 23.19
CA PRO A 74 11.05 10.28 23.07
C PRO A 74 10.35 10.41 21.71
N THR A 75 9.08 10.81 21.72
CA THR A 75 8.26 11.02 20.52
C THR A 75 8.89 11.98 19.52
N THR A 76 9.48 13.08 20.01
CA THR A 76 10.13 14.11 19.18
C THR A 76 11.23 13.55 18.29
N ILE A 77 12.00 12.57 18.77
CA ILE A 77 13.07 11.94 17.99
C ILE A 77 12.47 11.18 16.80
N VAL A 78 11.43 10.38 17.05
CA VAL A 78 10.79 9.58 16.01
C VAL A 78 10.04 10.47 15.01
N ILE A 79 9.30 11.48 15.49
CA ILE A 79 8.62 12.47 14.65
C ILE A 79 9.61 13.12 13.67
N ASN A 80 10.78 13.54 14.15
CA ASN A 80 11.81 14.15 13.30
C ASN A 80 12.26 13.20 12.18
N VAL A 81 12.48 11.91 12.48
CA VAL A 81 12.87 10.93 11.48
C VAL A 81 11.76 10.71 10.44
N ILE A 82 10.49 10.65 10.86
CA ILE A 82 9.39 10.47 9.92
C ILE A 82 9.21 11.72 9.05
N ASN A 83 9.36 12.92 9.61
CA ASN A 83 9.27 14.17 8.86
C ASN A 83 10.42 14.31 7.83
N GLU A 84 11.65 13.93 8.20
CA GLU A 84 12.77 13.83 7.26
C GLU A 84 12.46 12.85 6.12
N PHE A 85 11.91 11.68 6.45
CA PHE A 85 11.52 10.67 5.47
C PHE A 85 10.46 11.20 4.49
N ILE A 86 9.40 11.84 5.00
CA ILE A 86 8.34 12.43 4.18
C ILE A 86 8.90 13.50 3.27
N LYS A 87 9.67 14.45 3.82
CA LYS A 87 10.27 15.54 3.05
C LYS A 87 11.06 14.99 1.87
N LYS A 88 11.93 14.01 2.12
CA LYS A 88 12.74 13.35 1.09
C LYS A 88 11.89 12.66 0.02
N LYS A 89 10.78 12.02 0.39
CA LYS A 89 9.87 11.37 -0.56
C LYS A 89 9.11 12.40 -1.42
N LEU A 90 8.66 13.50 -0.81
CA LEU A 90 7.99 14.58 -1.53
C LEU A 90 8.93 15.27 -2.52
N GLU A 91 10.18 15.55 -2.14
CA GLU A 91 11.20 16.14 -3.02
C GLU A 91 11.46 15.24 -4.24
N LYS A 92 11.71 13.94 -4.02
CA LYS A 92 11.92 12.97 -5.11
C LYS A 92 10.72 12.82 -6.04
N SER A 93 9.51 12.92 -5.50
CA SER A 93 8.30 12.84 -6.31
C SER A 93 8.18 14.04 -7.25
N LYS A 94 8.41 15.25 -6.71
CA LYS A 94 8.42 16.50 -7.50
C LYS A 94 9.49 16.50 -8.59
N GLU A 95 10.67 15.95 -8.31
CA GLU A 95 11.74 15.79 -9.31
C GLU A 95 11.33 14.87 -10.47
N LYS A 96 10.63 13.77 -10.18
CA LYS A 96 10.21 12.79 -11.19
C LYS A 96 9.00 13.24 -12.00
N ASN A 97 8.01 13.85 -11.35
CA ASN A 97 6.76 14.29 -11.96
C ASN A 97 6.33 15.64 -11.38
N PRO A 98 6.79 16.77 -11.95
CA PRO A 98 6.51 18.11 -11.41
C PRO A 98 5.03 18.48 -11.33
N THR A 99 4.21 17.86 -12.18
CA THR A 99 2.76 18.07 -12.25
C THR A 99 1.97 17.18 -11.29
N PHE A 100 2.64 16.29 -10.56
CA PHE A 100 2.00 15.31 -9.69
C PHE A 100 2.22 15.66 -8.21
N GLU A 101 1.13 15.93 -7.49
CA GLU A 101 1.20 16.16 -6.04
C GLU A 101 1.09 14.84 -5.29
N THR A 102 2.19 14.42 -4.67
CA THR A 102 2.17 13.36 -3.66
C THR A 102 1.52 13.90 -2.39
N ASN A 103 0.39 13.30 -2.01
CA ASN A 103 -0.30 13.62 -0.77
C ASN A 103 0.26 12.80 0.39
N VAL A 104 0.09 13.32 1.61
CA VAL A 104 0.47 12.64 2.85
C VAL A 104 -0.77 12.56 3.73
N ASN A 105 -1.18 11.36 4.11
CA ASN A 105 -2.28 11.18 5.05
C ASN A 105 -1.72 11.12 6.47
N THR A 106 -1.55 12.30 7.09
CA THR A 106 -0.99 12.41 8.44
C THR A 106 -1.88 11.78 9.52
N ASP A 107 -3.19 11.72 9.29
CA ASP A 107 -4.17 11.16 10.23
C ASP A 107 -4.08 9.64 10.35
N ASN A 108 -3.39 8.99 9.41
CA ASN A 108 -3.14 7.56 9.43
C ASN A 108 -1.84 7.18 10.16
N VAL A 109 -1.01 8.15 10.55
CA VAL A 109 0.21 7.89 11.33
C VAL A 109 -0.07 8.16 12.80
N ILE A 110 -0.11 7.09 13.60
CA ILE A 110 -0.34 7.17 15.04
C ILE A 110 0.90 6.70 15.79
N ILE A 111 1.43 7.57 16.64
CA ILE A 111 2.60 7.30 17.48
C ILE A 111 2.12 7.22 18.93
N ASN A 112 2.15 6.02 19.50
CA ASN A 112 1.81 5.76 20.89
C ASN A 112 3.09 5.58 21.70
N ASN A 113 3.47 6.56 22.51
CA ASN A 113 4.61 6.46 23.41
C ASN A 113 4.17 5.86 24.74
N ILE A 114 4.42 4.57 24.87
CA ILE A 114 4.06 3.77 26.04
C ILE A 114 4.76 4.31 27.29
N SER A 115 6.02 4.74 27.16
CA SER A 115 6.81 5.25 28.29
C SER A 115 6.41 6.65 28.72
N GLY A 116 5.98 7.50 27.78
CA GLY A 116 5.51 8.86 28.04
C GLY A 116 4.02 8.95 28.34
N ASN A 117 3.27 7.85 28.17
CA ASN A 117 1.81 7.81 28.24
C ASN A 117 1.14 8.88 27.37
N GLU A 118 1.63 9.03 26.14
CA GLU A 118 1.12 10.01 25.18
C GLU A 118 0.86 9.34 23.83
N ILE A 119 -0.19 9.79 23.16
CA ILE A 119 -0.50 9.40 21.79
C ILE A 119 -0.44 10.67 20.96
N VAL A 120 0.33 10.67 19.89
CA VAL A 120 0.54 11.84 19.05
C VAL A 120 0.43 11.45 17.58
N SER A 121 -0.05 12.39 16.77
CA SER A 121 0.12 12.33 15.32
C SER A 121 1.51 12.81 14.92
N ILE A 122 1.84 12.63 13.65
CA ILE A 122 3.14 13.01 13.09
C ILE A 122 3.42 14.53 13.12
N ASP A 123 2.38 15.36 13.12
CA ASP A 123 2.50 16.81 13.29
C ASP A 123 2.64 17.23 14.77
N GLY A 124 2.76 16.26 15.68
CA GLY A 124 2.96 16.49 17.11
C GLY A 124 1.68 16.83 17.89
N LYS A 125 0.50 16.75 17.26
CA LYS A 125 -0.75 16.96 17.99
C LYS A 125 -1.04 15.77 18.89
N THR A 126 -1.42 16.05 20.14
CA THR A 126 -1.89 15.03 21.07
C THR A 126 -3.23 14.48 20.59
N LEU A 127 -3.32 13.15 20.57
CA LEU A 127 -4.51 12.38 20.22
C LEU A 127 -5.10 11.75 21.48
N SER A 128 -6.42 11.57 21.47
CA SER A 128 -7.11 10.87 22.55
C SER A 128 -7.01 9.34 22.38
N GLN A 129 -7.20 8.58 23.46
CA GLN A 129 -7.35 7.13 23.37
C GLN A 129 -8.50 6.72 22.42
N ASN A 130 -9.59 7.51 22.41
CA ASN A 130 -10.70 7.29 21.50
C ASN A 130 -10.29 7.46 20.02
N SER A 131 -9.32 8.31 19.72
CA SER A 131 -8.78 8.49 18.36
C SER A 131 -8.05 7.23 17.90
N LEU A 132 -7.26 6.60 18.78
CA LEU A 132 -6.59 5.32 18.50
C LEU A 132 -7.62 4.22 18.24
N VAL A 133 -8.58 4.04 19.15
CA VAL A 133 -9.64 3.01 19.02
C VAL A 133 -10.46 3.22 17.75
N ARG A 134 -10.81 4.47 17.43
CA ARG A 134 -11.50 4.80 16.19
C ARG A 134 -10.69 4.37 14.97
N LYS A 135 -9.38 4.67 14.92
CA LYS A 135 -8.54 4.28 13.79
C LYS A 135 -8.42 2.76 13.69
N GLU A 136 -8.29 2.05 14.80
CA GLU A 136 -8.30 0.58 14.81
C GLU A 136 -9.61 -0.01 14.27
N ASN A 137 -10.75 0.61 14.60
CA ASN A 137 -12.04 0.21 14.05
C ASN A 137 -12.15 0.52 12.55
N GLU A 138 -11.61 1.65 12.08
CA GLU A 138 -11.53 1.97 10.64
C GLU A 138 -10.70 0.92 9.88
N VAL A 139 -9.57 0.50 10.43
CA VAL A 139 -8.71 -0.56 9.90
C VAL A 139 -9.48 -1.88 9.78
N GLN A 140 -10.17 -2.29 10.86
CA GLN A 140 -10.94 -3.53 10.88
C GLN A 140 -12.11 -3.48 9.89
N LYS A 141 -12.75 -2.31 9.77
CA LYS A 141 -13.83 -2.09 8.81
C LYS A 141 -13.35 -2.30 7.38
N VAL A 142 -12.21 -1.71 6.99
CA VAL A 142 -11.63 -1.92 5.64
C VAL A 142 -11.36 -3.40 5.36
N ALA A 143 -10.78 -4.12 6.32
CA ALA A 143 -10.52 -5.55 6.19
C ALA A 143 -11.80 -6.37 6.02
N ASN A 144 -12.85 -6.04 6.76
CA ASN A 144 -14.15 -6.70 6.68
C ASN A 144 -14.84 -6.42 5.33
N GLU A 145 -14.80 -5.17 4.86
CA GLU A 145 -15.40 -4.81 3.57
C GLU A 145 -14.72 -5.55 2.41
N PHE A 146 -13.40 -5.67 2.41
CA PHE A 146 -12.71 -6.50 1.41
C PHE A 146 -13.08 -7.98 1.53
N HIS A 147 -13.16 -8.50 2.75
CA HIS A 147 -13.59 -9.88 2.98
C HIS A 147 -14.99 -10.16 2.41
N ASP A 148 -15.92 -9.23 2.59
CA ASP A 148 -17.27 -9.35 2.06
C ASP A 148 -17.30 -9.21 0.53
N SER A 149 -16.54 -8.27 -0.04
CA SER A 149 -16.42 -8.15 -1.49
C SER A 149 -15.80 -9.38 -2.13
N PHE A 150 -14.84 -10.05 -1.50
CA PHE A 150 -14.28 -11.30 -2.03
C PHE A 150 -15.26 -12.49 -2.02
N LYS A 151 -16.37 -12.41 -1.28
CA LYS A 151 -17.44 -13.41 -1.34
C LYS A 151 -18.46 -13.12 -2.44
N ALA A 152 -18.43 -11.93 -3.04
CA ALA A 152 -19.34 -11.59 -4.12
C ALA A 152 -19.10 -12.50 -5.32
N ASN A 153 -20.19 -12.99 -5.90
CA ASN A 153 -20.13 -13.74 -7.17
C ASN A 153 -20.41 -12.79 -8.33
N SER A 154 -19.69 -13.01 -9.42
CA SER A 154 -19.97 -12.28 -10.65
C SER A 154 -21.39 -12.56 -11.14
N PRO A 155 -22.15 -11.54 -11.56
CA PRO A 155 -23.39 -11.75 -12.30
C PRO A 155 -23.12 -12.24 -13.73
N HIS A 156 -21.87 -12.23 -14.18
CA HIS A 156 -21.42 -12.68 -15.50
C HIS A 156 -20.49 -13.89 -15.32
N PRO A 157 -20.99 -15.14 -15.49
CA PRO A 157 -20.22 -16.35 -15.18
C PRO A 157 -18.87 -16.47 -15.91
N GLU A 158 -18.76 -15.85 -17.08
CA GLU A 158 -17.55 -15.78 -17.91
C GLU A 158 -16.52 -14.74 -17.43
N LEU A 159 -16.91 -13.84 -16.51
CA LEU A 159 -16.06 -12.79 -15.94
C LEU A 159 -15.93 -12.99 -14.41
N PRO A 160 -15.14 -13.95 -13.91
CA PRO A 160 -15.16 -14.32 -12.50
C PRO A 160 -14.41 -13.35 -11.57
N VAL A 161 -13.55 -12.48 -12.12
CA VAL A 161 -12.64 -11.65 -11.31
C VAL A 161 -13.24 -10.27 -11.05
N PRO A 162 -13.41 -9.84 -9.78
CA PRO A 162 -13.91 -8.51 -9.48
C PRO A 162 -12.91 -7.42 -9.86
N ILE A 163 -13.42 -6.33 -10.43
CA ILE A 163 -12.71 -5.08 -10.65
C ILE A 163 -13.13 -4.09 -9.57
N PHE A 164 -12.16 -3.58 -8.82
CA PHE A 164 -12.36 -2.64 -7.73
C PHE A 164 -12.15 -1.19 -8.17
N LEU A 165 -12.59 -0.25 -7.33
CA LEU A 165 -12.39 1.19 -7.55
C LEU A 165 -11.29 1.72 -6.65
N GLU A 166 -10.21 2.27 -7.23
CA GLU A 166 -9.15 2.99 -6.51
C GLU A 166 -8.61 2.26 -5.26
N HIS A 167 -8.44 0.94 -5.36
CA HIS A 167 -7.99 0.07 -4.25
C HIS A 167 -8.89 0.11 -3.01
N THR A 168 -10.18 0.41 -3.20
CA THR A 168 -11.22 0.27 -2.18
C THR A 168 -11.93 -1.08 -2.32
N SER A 169 -12.72 -1.44 -1.33
CA SER A 169 -13.57 -2.64 -1.33
C SER A 169 -14.73 -2.58 -2.33
N LYS A 170 -14.99 -1.41 -2.97
CA LYS A 170 -16.10 -1.24 -3.91
C LYS A 170 -15.81 -1.94 -5.23
N ILE A 171 -16.55 -3.01 -5.53
CA ILE A 171 -16.59 -3.66 -6.84
C ILE A 171 -17.38 -2.76 -7.81
N ILE A 172 -16.82 -2.54 -9.00
CA ILE A 172 -17.42 -1.71 -10.06
C ILE A 172 -17.65 -2.47 -11.37
N GLY A 173 -17.15 -3.70 -11.45
CA GLY A 173 -17.18 -4.49 -12.66
C GLY A 173 -16.53 -5.84 -12.45
N TRP A 174 -16.42 -6.58 -13.54
CA TRP A 174 -15.93 -7.96 -13.54
C TRP A 174 -15.08 -8.21 -14.77
N ALA A 175 -14.10 -9.09 -14.66
CA ALA A 175 -13.15 -9.42 -15.69
C ALA A 175 -12.91 -10.94 -15.79
N ASP A 176 -12.52 -11.35 -16.99
CA ASP A 176 -11.70 -12.53 -17.20
C ASP A 176 -10.24 -12.10 -17.35
N ILE A 177 -9.33 -12.83 -16.71
CA ILE A 177 -7.91 -12.49 -16.71
C ILE A 177 -7.06 -13.70 -17.06
N SER A 178 -5.97 -13.45 -17.75
CA SER A 178 -4.94 -14.43 -18.03
C SER A 178 -3.57 -13.93 -17.54
N ILE A 179 -2.61 -14.84 -17.48
CA ILE A 179 -1.20 -14.49 -17.26
C ILE A 179 -0.43 -15.00 -18.46
N ASN A 180 0.29 -14.10 -19.12
CA ASN A 180 1.15 -14.41 -20.26
C ASN A 180 2.54 -13.74 -20.09
N ASP A 181 3.36 -13.74 -21.14
CA ASP A 181 4.72 -13.19 -21.11
C ASP A 181 4.77 -11.66 -20.88
N GLU A 182 3.67 -10.94 -21.13
CA GLU A 182 3.53 -9.51 -20.88
C GLU A 182 3.05 -9.21 -19.44
N GLY A 183 2.57 -10.23 -18.72
CA GLY A 183 2.11 -10.14 -17.34
C GLY A 183 0.65 -10.52 -17.18
N ILE A 184 -0.07 -9.77 -16.35
CA ILE A 184 -1.51 -9.99 -16.11
C ILE A 184 -2.28 -9.22 -17.18
N VAL A 185 -3.13 -9.92 -17.93
CA VAL A 185 -3.95 -9.35 -19.00
C VAL A 185 -5.42 -9.50 -18.64
N ILE A 186 -6.20 -8.43 -18.87
CA ILE A 186 -7.66 -8.48 -18.82
C ILE A 186 -8.13 -8.84 -20.24
N GLU A 187 -8.58 -10.09 -20.42
CA GLU A 187 -9.02 -10.62 -21.73
C GLU A 187 -10.37 -10.03 -22.13
N SER A 188 -11.26 -9.91 -21.15
CA SER A 188 -12.57 -9.30 -21.31
C SER A 188 -13.04 -8.74 -19.98
N CYS A 189 -13.87 -7.70 -20.02
CA CYS A 189 -14.45 -7.11 -18.82
C CYS A 189 -15.76 -6.37 -19.07
N THR A 190 -16.48 -6.12 -17.99
CA THR A 190 -17.63 -5.21 -17.92
C THR A 190 -17.48 -4.27 -16.74
N ILE A 191 -18.05 -3.07 -16.87
CA ILE A 191 -18.15 -2.07 -15.80
C ILE A 191 -19.63 -1.85 -15.53
N ASP A 192 -20.12 -2.45 -14.45
CA ASP A 192 -21.53 -2.46 -14.11
C ASP A 192 -21.93 -1.23 -13.28
N ASP A 193 -21.00 -0.59 -12.57
CA ASP A 193 -21.24 0.64 -11.79
C ASP A 193 -21.38 1.86 -12.71
N PRO A 194 -22.59 2.46 -12.84
CA PRO A 194 -22.82 3.52 -13.82
C PRO A 194 -21.99 4.78 -13.57
N GLU A 195 -21.71 5.09 -12.31
CA GLU A 195 -20.90 6.26 -11.95
C GLU A 195 -19.44 6.04 -12.36
N SER A 196 -18.87 4.87 -12.09
CA SER A 196 -17.51 4.53 -12.55
C SER A 196 -17.43 4.51 -14.07
N TRP A 197 -18.46 4.01 -14.76
CA TRP A 197 -18.53 4.08 -16.23
C TRP A 197 -18.53 5.52 -16.75
N LYS A 198 -19.27 6.43 -16.11
CA LYS A 198 -19.24 7.86 -16.42
C LYS A 198 -17.86 8.47 -16.21
N ARG A 199 -17.19 8.13 -15.10
CA ARG A 199 -15.82 8.57 -14.80
C ARG A 199 -14.80 8.08 -15.83
N ILE A 200 -14.94 6.86 -16.34
CA ILE A 200 -14.12 6.34 -17.45
C ILE A 200 -14.36 7.17 -18.71
N LYS A 201 -15.62 7.41 -19.09
CA LYS A 201 -15.97 8.25 -20.26
C LYS A 201 -15.41 9.66 -20.18
N ASN A 202 -15.36 10.23 -18.97
CA ASN A 202 -14.80 11.54 -18.70
C ASN A 202 -13.27 11.54 -18.57
N SER A 203 -12.59 10.40 -18.81
CA SER A 203 -11.13 10.26 -18.65
C SER A 203 -10.64 10.60 -17.23
N GLU A 204 -11.48 10.36 -16.22
CA GLU A 204 -11.12 10.51 -14.81
C GLU A 204 -10.50 9.22 -14.27
N LEU A 205 -11.09 8.06 -14.57
CA LEU A 205 -10.45 6.76 -14.38
C LEU A 205 -9.69 6.43 -15.67
N ARG A 206 -8.35 6.35 -15.57
CA ARG A 206 -7.46 6.39 -16.73
C ARG A 206 -6.72 5.09 -16.97
N GLY A 207 -6.67 4.20 -16.00
CA GLY A 207 -5.87 2.99 -16.09
C GLY A 207 -6.28 1.93 -15.08
N ALA A 208 -5.61 0.79 -15.16
CA ALA A 208 -5.75 -0.28 -14.19
C ALA A 208 -4.53 -0.35 -13.27
N SER A 209 -4.75 -0.94 -12.11
CA SER A 209 -3.73 -1.20 -11.11
C SER A 209 -4.00 -2.53 -10.43
N ILE A 210 -2.98 -3.07 -9.77
CA ILE A 210 -3.06 -4.31 -9.01
C ILE A 210 -2.49 -4.11 -7.62
N SER A 211 -3.06 -4.84 -6.67
CA SER A 211 -2.40 -5.15 -5.40
C SER A 211 -2.11 -6.63 -5.30
N GLY A 212 -1.05 -6.98 -4.58
CA GLY A 212 -0.72 -8.36 -4.30
C GLY A 212 0.21 -8.51 -3.10
N ILE A 213 0.29 -9.75 -2.62
CA ILE A 213 1.22 -10.12 -1.56
C ILE A 213 2.40 -10.82 -2.22
N ALA A 214 3.60 -10.25 -2.05
CA ALA A 214 4.83 -10.87 -2.50
C ALA A 214 5.24 -11.94 -1.47
N ASP A 215 5.26 -13.19 -1.91
CA ASP A 215 5.75 -14.33 -1.13
C ASP A 215 7.28 -14.42 -1.16
N LYS A 216 7.92 -13.85 -2.17
CA LYS A 216 9.38 -13.78 -2.26
C LYS A 216 9.81 -12.47 -2.89
N THR A 217 10.72 -11.79 -2.19
CA THR A 217 11.30 -10.52 -2.64
C THR A 217 12.83 -10.54 -2.52
N THR A 218 13.52 -9.74 -3.34
CA THR A 218 14.99 -9.68 -3.32
C THR A 218 15.47 -8.26 -3.54
N CYS A 219 16.43 -7.82 -2.73
CA CYS A 219 17.05 -6.51 -2.85
C CYS A 219 18.13 -6.51 -3.94
N SER A 220 18.10 -5.55 -4.86
CA SER A 220 19.13 -5.42 -5.92
C SER A 220 20.52 -5.03 -5.42
N ILE A 221 20.65 -4.53 -4.19
CA ILE A 221 21.92 -4.05 -3.64
C ILE A 221 22.69 -5.14 -2.88
N CYS A 222 21.99 -5.97 -2.12
CA CYS A 222 22.61 -7.01 -1.27
C CYS A 222 22.11 -8.42 -1.53
N GLU A 223 21.16 -8.61 -2.46
CA GLU A 223 20.62 -9.92 -2.89
C GLU A 223 19.96 -10.75 -1.78
N LYS A 224 19.80 -10.16 -0.59
CA LYS A 224 19.02 -10.73 0.51
C LYS A 224 17.53 -10.47 0.31
N ASP A 225 16.72 -11.14 1.13
CA ASP A 225 15.30 -10.83 1.23
C ASP A 225 15.09 -9.33 1.48
N TYR A 226 14.19 -8.73 0.71
CA TYR A 226 14.01 -7.28 0.75
C TYR A 226 13.32 -6.85 2.05
N VAL A 227 12.45 -7.65 2.66
CA VAL A 227 11.77 -7.27 3.90
C VAL A 227 12.76 -7.16 5.08
N SER A 228 13.75 -8.04 5.12
CA SER A 228 14.74 -8.14 6.20
C SER A 228 15.95 -7.20 6.04
N CYS A 229 16.27 -6.72 4.84
CA CYS A 229 17.42 -5.83 4.63
C CYS A 229 17.09 -4.35 4.90
N ASN A 230 18.12 -3.49 5.06
CA ASN A 230 17.92 -2.06 5.34
C ASN A 230 18.00 -1.14 4.10
N HIS A 231 18.17 -1.68 2.90
CA HIS A 231 18.19 -0.87 1.67
C HIS A 231 16.77 -0.48 1.24
N VAL A 232 16.57 0.80 0.90
CA VAL A 232 15.25 1.35 0.54
C VAL A 232 15.15 1.52 -0.98
N SER A 233 14.11 0.96 -1.60
CA SER A 233 13.86 1.09 -3.04
C SER A 233 13.78 2.57 -3.47
N GLY A 234 14.44 2.89 -4.59
CA GLY A 234 14.56 4.26 -5.12
C GLY A 234 15.65 5.12 -4.44
N GLU A 235 16.41 4.58 -3.50
CA GLU A 235 17.63 5.20 -2.97
C GLU A 235 18.86 4.73 -3.74
N ILE A 236 19.91 5.56 -3.76
CA ILE A 236 21.19 5.24 -4.40
C ILE A 236 22.17 4.74 -3.33
N TYR A 237 22.76 3.58 -3.57
CA TYR A 237 23.82 2.98 -2.77
C TYR A 237 24.98 2.63 -3.69
N ASN A 238 26.18 3.16 -3.44
CA ASN A 238 27.37 2.91 -4.26
C ASN A 238 27.09 3.13 -5.77
N ASN A 239 26.48 4.26 -6.11
CA ASN A 239 26.07 4.64 -7.48
C ASN A 239 25.08 3.68 -8.16
N LYS A 240 24.42 2.79 -7.41
CA LYS A 240 23.36 1.90 -7.89
C LYS A 240 22.04 2.22 -7.21
N MET A 241 20.97 2.33 -7.99
CA MET A 241 19.63 2.47 -7.44
C MET A 241 19.15 1.14 -6.85
N CYS A 242 18.67 1.17 -5.62
CA CYS A 242 18.02 0.02 -5.01
C CYS A 242 16.66 -0.23 -5.66
N VAL A 243 16.42 -1.49 -6.02
CA VAL A 243 15.16 -2.00 -6.57
C VAL A 243 14.75 -3.22 -5.75
N ASN A 244 13.46 -3.33 -5.48
CA ASN A 244 12.87 -4.55 -4.92
C ASN A 244 12.38 -5.44 -6.08
N TYR A 245 13.02 -6.61 -6.26
CA TYR A 245 12.54 -7.62 -7.18
C TYR A 245 11.48 -8.48 -6.51
N ILE A 246 10.25 -8.41 -7.01
CA ILE A 246 9.18 -9.33 -6.61
C ILE A 246 9.34 -10.60 -7.44
N VAL A 247 9.80 -11.68 -6.81
CA VAL A 247 10.13 -12.95 -7.47
C VAL A 247 8.91 -13.88 -7.53
N LYS A 248 8.05 -13.83 -6.50
CA LYS A 248 6.82 -14.60 -6.42
C LYS A 248 5.76 -13.77 -5.71
N ALA A 249 4.55 -13.72 -6.27
CA ALA A 249 3.43 -12.99 -5.72
C ALA A 249 2.09 -13.68 -5.95
N ARG A 250 1.14 -13.39 -5.09
CA ARG A 250 -0.28 -13.72 -5.24
C ARG A 250 -1.07 -12.44 -5.50
N LEU A 251 -1.93 -12.46 -6.52
CA LEU A 251 -2.82 -11.35 -6.83
C LEU A 251 -3.90 -11.21 -5.75
N ALA A 252 -3.99 -10.03 -5.15
CA ALA A 252 -5.04 -9.71 -4.19
C ALA A 252 -6.27 -9.18 -4.92
N GLU A 253 -6.09 -8.10 -5.69
CA GLU A 253 -7.17 -7.40 -6.40
C GLU A 253 -6.65 -6.66 -7.63
N ILE A 254 -7.58 -6.30 -8.52
CA ILE A 254 -7.38 -5.44 -9.67
C ILE A 254 -8.33 -4.25 -9.51
N SER A 255 -7.83 -3.03 -9.71
CA SER A 255 -8.59 -1.80 -9.57
C SER A 255 -8.51 -0.93 -10.81
N LEU A 256 -9.59 -0.20 -11.13
CA LEU A 256 -9.48 0.98 -11.98
C LEU A 256 -9.08 2.20 -11.15
N VAL A 257 -8.10 2.95 -11.64
CA VAL A 257 -7.47 4.05 -10.93
C VAL A 257 -7.42 5.31 -11.78
N LYS A 258 -7.39 6.46 -11.13
CA LYS A 258 -7.17 7.75 -11.80
C LYS A 258 -5.75 7.89 -12.36
N HIS A 259 -4.78 7.34 -11.63
CA HIS A 259 -3.36 7.51 -11.89
C HIS A 259 -2.69 6.12 -11.90
N PRO A 260 -2.62 5.42 -13.04
CA PRO A 260 -1.89 4.16 -13.10
C PRO A 260 -0.39 4.41 -12.92
N ALA A 261 0.29 3.56 -12.15
CA ALA A 261 1.75 3.67 -12.02
C ALA A 261 2.50 3.20 -13.26
N ASN A 262 1.90 2.33 -14.07
CA ASN A 262 2.41 1.98 -15.40
C ASN A 262 1.71 2.88 -16.43
N SER A 263 2.48 3.71 -17.13
CA SER A 263 1.98 4.60 -18.18
C SER A 263 1.38 3.85 -19.38
N GLU A 264 1.66 2.57 -19.52
CA GLU A 264 1.11 1.71 -20.59
C GLU A 264 -0.20 1.02 -20.17
N CYS A 265 -0.55 1.05 -18.88
CA CYS A 265 -1.77 0.40 -18.37
C CYS A 265 -2.94 1.38 -18.37
N VAL A 266 -3.32 1.85 -19.57
CA VAL A 266 -4.35 2.87 -19.79
C VAL A 266 -5.68 2.27 -20.29
N ILE A 267 -6.79 2.98 -20.05
CA ILE A 267 -8.11 2.60 -20.56
C ILE A 267 -8.38 3.39 -21.84
N ASP A 268 -8.52 2.67 -22.95
CA ASP A 268 -8.97 3.23 -24.23
C ASP A 268 -10.38 2.77 -24.59
N ILE A 269 -11.30 3.71 -24.80
CA ILE A 269 -12.65 3.41 -25.27
C ILE A 269 -12.62 3.29 -26.81
N LEU A 270 -12.67 2.06 -27.30
CA LEU A 270 -12.78 1.79 -28.74
C LEU A 270 -14.22 2.01 -29.22
N ASN A 271 -14.49 3.16 -29.83
CA ASN A 271 -15.75 3.39 -30.53
C ASN A 271 -15.78 2.55 -31.81
N LYS A 272 -16.62 1.52 -31.88
CA LYS A 272 -16.82 0.67 -33.08
C LYS A 272 -17.45 1.39 -34.29
N ASN A 273 -17.50 2.73 -34.32
CA ASN A 273 -18.07 3.51 -35.41
C ASN A 273 -17.05 4.47 -36.03
N LYS A 274 -16.30 3.95 -37.01
CA LYS A 274 -15.88 4.63 -38.26
C LYS A 274 -15.36 3.55 -39.22
N LYS A 275 -16.28 2.85 -39.87
CA LYS A 275 -16.08 2.30 -41.22
C LYS A 275 -17.21 2.84 -42.08
#